data_AF-A0A7V3MB89-F1
#
_entry.id   AF-A0A7V3MB89-F1
#
_cell.length_a   1.000
_cell.length_b   1.000
_cell.length_c   1.000
_cell.angle_alpha   90.00
_cell.angle_beta   90.00
_cell.angle_gamma   90.00
#
_symmetry.space_group_name_H-M   'P 1'
#
loop_
_entity.id
_entity.type
_entity.pdbx_description
1 polymer ?
#
loop_
_entity_poly.entity_id
_entity_poly.type
_entity_poly.pdbx_seq_one_letter_code
_entity_poly.pdbx_strand_id
1 'polypeptide(L)'
;MIATIALVSQAVFARTYGGGSYNEGVFSVVQSPDSGFVAAGARGPGGPYHFLVLRLDKLGGILWAKEYRGPVWDWAEDIICTSDGGYAVLGWSNSFGAGDLDILLLKLDPSGNLTWAKTYGGTGEEMAWSIIQTSDGGYAVAGATSSFGAGQDEPIILKLDPSGNLIWARTYGGTGGDYFWSIIQTGDGGFAAAGFTTSFGAGSSDALLVRLDQSGNTIWAKTYGGTNYDRIEPVIQTPDGGFVVAGWTESFGAGSEDALIIRLNADGDMVWARTLGGASDDWLRSIVQTTDGGFAFAGTTMSFGIGQEDYFVGKLDDAGNLVWARTFGGTDYDIGFSVTQTLDRGLAVAGFSASFGGVEDCLILKMSGSGDYPGCVESCYPSVNVPSLSVSSPTLGAPCSPSVVSQTVSVAALSYSLLDVCPPAYEVKEDNPGSIRPGVIVSIVPGGLVLLSDQDLLVRIYSVDGRLVCSGDLVKGRNEIHLEQGVYLWNAGQYKGKVVVK
;
A
#
# COMPACT_ATOMS: atom_id res chain seq x y z
N MET A 1 28.40 16.89 -32.09
CA MET A 1 27.40 15.91 -31.68
C MET A 1 26.62 16.54 -30.54
N ILE A 2 25.43 17.08 -30.82
CA ILE A 2 24.55 17.59 -29.76
C ILE A 2 23.77 16.36 -29.30
N ALA A 3 24.06 15.89 -28.09
CA ALA A 3 23.30 14.82 -27.46
C ALA A 3 21.97 15.40 -27.01
N THR A 4 20.91 15.09 -27.74
CA THR A 4 19.54 15.35 -27.31
C THR A 4 19.27 14.42 -26.13
N ILE A 5 19.33 14.95 -24.90
CA ILE A 5 18.79 14.27 -23.73
C ILE A 5 17.27 14.30 -23.92
N ALA A 6 16.70 13.19 -24.40
CA ALA A 6 15.28 12.98 -24.30
C ALA A 6 14.96 12.86 -22.81
N LEU A 7 14.37 13.92 -22.24
CA LEU A 7 13.63 13.82 -20.99
C LEU A 7 12.53 12.79 -21.24
N VAL A 8 12.75 11.56 -20.81
CA VAL A 8 11.66 10.58 -20.70
C VAL A 8 10.72 11.18 -19.67
N SER A 9 9.58 11.71 -20.11
CA SER A 9 8.56 12.21 -19.20
C SER A 9 8.18 11.06 -18.27
N GLN A 10 8.46 11.19 -16.97
CA GLN A 10 7.99 10.25 -15.97
C GLN A 10 6.47 10.24 -16.03
N ALA A 11 5.87 9.07 -16.28
CA ALA A 11 4.42 8.95 -16.22
C ALA A 11 4.02 9.04 -14.74
N VAL A 12 3.26 10.07 -14.39
CA VAL A 12 2.68 10.31 -13.07
C VAL A 12 1.17 10.12 -13.16
N PHE A 13 0.55 9.58 -12.11
CA PHE A 13 -0.90 9.40 -12.04
C PHE A 13 -1.38 9.37 -10.59
N ALA A 14 -2.63 9.73 -10.36
CA ALA A 14 -3.38 9.30 -9.18
C ALA A 14 -4.63 8.59 -9.65
N ARG A 15 -4.97 7.49 -8.99
CA ARG A 15 -6.22 6.78 -9.23
C ARG A 15 -6.79 6.30 -7.93
N THR A 16 -8.08 6.55 -7.77
CA THR A 16 -8.92 5.89 -6.79
C THR A 16 -9.42 4.58 -7.40
N TYR A 17 -9.39 3.53 -6.60
CA TYR A 17 -9.97 2.23 -6.95
C TYR A 17 -10.98 1.88 -5.87
N GLY A 18 -12.20 1.66 -6.32
CA GLY A 18 -13.35 1.53 -5.44
C GLY A 18 -14.55 2.20 -6.08
N GLY A 19 -15.74 1.87 -5.58
CA GLY A 19 -16.97 2.45 -6.09
C GLY A 19 -18.23 1.78 -5.55
N GLY A 20 -19.07 2.58 -4.89
CA GLY A 20 -20.33 2.14 -4.30
C GLY A 20 -20.43 2.52 -2.83
N SER A 21 -21.26 1.79 -2.07
CA SER A 21 -21.43 1.96 -0.62
C SER A 21 -20.62 0.92 0.16
N TYR A 22 -19.38 0.67 -0.26
CA TYR A 22 -18.54 -0.43 0.21
C TYR A 22 -17.19 0.11 0.71
N ASN A 23 -16.65 -0.47 1.79
CA ASN A 23 -15.32 -0.10 2.28
C ASN A 23 -14.28 -0.95 1.56
N GLU A 24 -13.35 -0.29 0.86
CA GLU A 24 -12.35 -0.88 -0.01
C GLU A 24 -10.96 -0.30 0.32
N GLY A 25 -10.08 -1.11 0.92
CA GLY A 25 -8.73 -0.67 1.31
C GLY A 25 -7.65 -1.47 0.59
N VAL A 26 -6.59 -0.80 0.12
CA VAL A 26 -5.36 -1.43 -0.40
C VAL A 26 -4.24 -1.18 0.61
N PHE A 27 -3.62 -2.26 1.08
CA PHE A 27 -2.60 -2.22 2.11
C PHE A 27 -1.19 -2.40 1.54
N SER A 28 -1.07 -3.10 0.40
CA SER A 28 0.21 -3.34 -0.25
C SER A 28 0.14 -3.14 -1.77
N VAL A 29 1.18 -2.52 -2.34
CA VAL A 29 1.37 -2.31 -3.78
C VAL A 29 2.81 -2.64 -4.18
N VAL A 30 2.97 -3.36 -5.29
CA VAL A 30 4.29 -3.70 -5.84
C VAL A 30 4.31 -3.44 -7.34
N GLN A 31 5.40 -2.86 -7.84
CA GLN A 31 5.62 -2.71 -9.27
C GLN A 31 5.97 -4.07 -9.90
N SER A 32 5.21 -4.51 -10.89
CA SER A 32 5.47 -5.75 -11.62
C SER A 32 6.62 -5.58 -12.64
N PRO A 33 7.31 -6.67 -13.05
CA PRO A 33 8.44 -6.59 -13.98
C PRO A 33 8.14 -5.94 -15.34
N ASP A 34 6.87 -5.93 -15.77
CA ASP A 34 6.40 -5.27 -16.99
C ASP A 34 6.05 -3.79 -16.80
N SER A 35 6.50 -3.18 -15.70
CA SER A 35 6.26 -1.79 -15.30
C SER A 35 4.81 -1.45 -14.92
N GLY A 36 3.91 -2.43 -14.87
CA GLY A 36 2.60 -2.29 -14.24
C GLY A 36 2.69 -2.41 -12.71
N PHE A 37 1.54 -2.56 -12.05
CA PHE A 37 1.45 -2.74 -10.60
C PHE A 37 0.54 -3.93 -10.25
N VAL A 38 0.78 -4.50 -9.09
CA VAL A 38 -0.15 -5.40 -8.41
C VAL A 38 -0.41 -4.82 -7.01
N ALA A 39 -1.64 -4.90 -6.55
CA ALA A 39 -2.03 -4.42 -5.23
C ALA A 39 -2.95 -5.41 -4.54
N ALA A 40 -2.86 -5.49 -3.21
CA ALA A 40 -3.72 -6.33 -2.38
C ALA A 40 -4.36 -5.52 -1.26
N GLY A 41 -5.54 -5.97 -0.88
CA GLY A 41 -6.45 -5.22 -0.03
C GLY A 41 -7.62 -6.04 0.48
N ALA A 42 -8.57 -5.35 1.10
CA ALA A 42 -9.83 -5.93 1.57
C ALA A 42 -11.02 -5.19 0.97
N ARG A 43 -12.11 -5.94 0.72
CA ARG A 43 -13.40 -5.38 0.30
C ARG A 43 -14.53 -5.94 1.16
N GLY A 44 -15.33 -5.06 1.76
CA GLY A 44 -16.45 -5.43 2.63
C GLY A 44 -17.76 -4.72 2.24
N PRO A 45 -18.79 -5.44 1.75
CA PRO A 45 -20.04 -4.80 1.34
C PRO A 45 -21.03 -4.59 2.51
N GLY A 46 -20.61 -3.93 3.60
CA GLY A 46 -21.41 -3.87 4.84
C GLY A 46 -21.63 -5.25 5.49
N GLY A 47 -20.74 -6.20 5.18
CA GLY A 47 -20.66 -7.58 5.65
C GLY A 47 -19.20 -8.01 5.79
N PRO A 48 -18.86 -9.32 5.87
CA PRO A 48 -17.49 -9.76 6.08
C PRO A 48 -16.55 -9.29 4.96
N TYR A 49 -15.34 -8.88 5.33
CA TYR A 49 -14.28 -8.53 4.38
C TYR A 49 -13.76 -9.76 3.64
N HIS A 50 -13.31 -9.57 2.41
CA HIS A 50 -12.64 -10.58 1.60
C HIS A 50 -11.38 -10.03 0.94
N PHE A 51 -10.44 -10.91 0.57
CA PHE A 51 -9.22 -10.55 -0.14
C PHE A 51 -9.57 -9.93 -1.50
N LEU A 52 -9.04 -8.75 -1.77
CA LEU A 52 -9.08 -8.07 -3.07
C LEU A 52 -7.67 -8.00 -3.64
N VAL A 53 -7.51 -8.37 -4.91
CA VAL A 53 -6.26 -8.22 -5.66
C VAL A 53 -6.51 -7.47 -6.96
N LEU A 54 -5.73 -6.43 -7.20
CA LEU A 54 -5.77 -5.61 -8.40
C LEU A 54 -4.49 -5.80 -9.22
N ARG A 55 -4.64 -5.91 -10.54
CA ARG A 55 -3.53 -5.83 -11.50
C ARG A 55 -3.74 -4.62 -12.39
N LEU A 56 -2.73 -3.77 -12.46
CA LEU A 56 -2.80 -2.44 -13.06
C LEU A 56 -1.73 -2.24 -14.13
N ASP A 57 -2.04 -1.59 -15.24
CA ASP A 57 -1.04 -1.20 -16.23
C ASP A 57 -0.08 -0.11 -15.68
N LYS A 58 0.92 0.28 -16.47
CA LYS A 58 1.91 1.30 -16.11
C LYS A 58 1.34 2.70 -15.85
N LEU A 59 0.08 2.94 -16.20
CA LEU A 59 -0.66 4.19 -16.00
C LEU A 59 -1.78 4.03 -14.95
N GLY A 60 -1.80 2.92 -14.21
CA GLY A 60 -2.80 2.60 -13.21
C GLY A 60 -4.15 2.11 -13.77
N GLY A 61 -4.27 1.85 -15.07
CA GLY A 61 -5.49 1.26 -15.63
C GLY A 61 -5.69 -0.18 -15.11
N ILE A 62 -6.88 -0.53 -14.62
CA ILE A 62 -7.16 -1.91 -14.18
C ILE A 62 -7.08 -2.85 -15.39
N LEU A 63 -6.15 -3.81 -15.34
CA LEU A 63 -6.08 -4.95 -16.25
C LEU A 63 -7.02 -6.06 -15.80
N TRP A 64 -7.04 -6.35 -14.50
CA TRP A 64 -8.03 -7.20 -13.86
C TRP A 64 -8.13 -6.90 -12.36
N ALA A 65 -9.27 -7.22 -11.77
CA ALA A 65 -9.52 -7.18 -10.32
C ALA A 65 -10.18 -8.51 -9.93
N LYS A 66 -9.72 -9.12 -8.85
CA LYS A 66 -10.22 -10.42 -8.38
C LYS A 66 -10.39 -10.43 -6.88
N GLU A 67 -11.48 -11.05 -6.45
CA GLU A 67 -11.78 -11.29 -5.04
C GLU A 67 -11.62 -12.78 -4.70
N TYR A 68 -11.07 -13.06 -3.53
CA TYR A 68 -10.93 -14.41 -2.99
C TYR A 68 -11.69 -14.46 -1.68
N ARG A 69 -12.81 -15.19 -1.68
CA ARG A 69 -13.82 -15.14 -0.62
C ARG A 69 -13.89 -16.46 0.14
N GLY A 70 -13.88 -16.40 1.46
CA GLY A 70 -14.34 -17.44 2.36
C GLY A 70 -15.76 -17.19 2.89
N PRO A 71 -16.30 -18.13 3.69
CA PRO A 71 -17.60 -18.01 4.34
C PRO A 71 -17.73 -16.81 5.29
N VAL A 72 -16.62 -16.29 5.83
CA VAL A 72 -16.62 -15.21 6.83
C VAL A 72 -15.55 -14.17 6.49
N TRP A 73 -14.84 -13.64 7.49
CA TRP A 73 -13.87 -12.54 7.36
C TRP A 73 -12.53 -13.06 6.85
N ASP A 74 -12.07 -12.53 5.73
CA ASP A 74 -10.73 -12.72 5.19
C ASP A 74 -10.14 -11.37 4.83
N TRP A 75 -8.92 -11.11 5.29
CA TRP A 75 -8.27 -9.82 5.13
C TRP A 75 -6.87 -9.99 4.54
N ALA A 76 -6.59 -9.36 3.39
CA ALA A 76 -5.25 -9.40 2.78
C ALA A 76 -4.43 -8.21 3.27
N GLU A 77 -3.18 -8.46 3.64
CA GLU A 77 -2.23 -7.46 4.15
C GLU A 77 -1.11 -7.16 3.17
N ASP A 78 -0.55 -8.21 2.56
CA ASP A 78 0.65 -8.05 1.74
C ASP A 78 0.61 -8.88 0.45
N ILE A 79 1.31 -8.39 -0.58
CA ILE A 79 1.43 -9.05 -1.88
C ILE A 79 2.81 -8.86 -2.47
N ILE A 80 3.35 -9.94 -3.03
CA ILE A 80 4.62 -9.93 -3.75
C ILE A 80 4.48 -10.57 -5.13
N CYS A 81 5.25 -10.08 -6.09
CA CYS A 81 5.52 -10.80 -7.33
C CYS A 81 6.46 -11.97 -7.03
N THR A 82 6.17 -13.14 -7.59
CA THR A 82 7.01 -14.33 -7.46
C THR A 82 7.86 -14.56 -8.70
N SER A 83 9.00 -15.23 -8.54
CA SER A 83 10.00 -15.49 -9.59
C SER A 83 9.47 -16.29 -10.78
N ASP A 84 8.38 -17.02 -10.61
CA ASP A 84 7.66 -17.75 -11.66
C ASP A 84 6.69 -16.85 -12.46
N GLY A 85 6.65 -15.55 -12.16
CA GLY A 85 5.78 -14.55 -12.78
C GLY A 85 4.38 -14.46 -12.16
N GLY A 86 4.08 -15.29 -11.15
CA GLY A 86 2.83 -15.22 -10.39
C GLY A 86 2.89 -14.24 -9.22
N TYR A 87 2.02 -14.47 -8.24
CA TYR A 87 1.93 -13.63 -7.03
C TYR A 87 1.74 -14.48 -5.78
N ALA A 88 2.24 -14.01 -4.64
CA ALA A 88 1.89 -14.55 -3.33
C ALA A 88 1.16 -13.47 -2.53
N VAL A 89 0.03 -13.81 -1.92
CA VAL A 89 -0.85 -12.88 -1.19
C VAL A 89 -1.04 -13.39 0.22
N LEU A 90 -0.62 -12.59 1.19
CA LEU A 90 -0.66 -12.89 2.62
C LEU A 90 -1.80 -12.12 3.30
N GLY A 91 -2.38 -12.75 4.32
CA GLY A 91 -3.31 -12.10 5.23
C GLY A 91 -3.74 -13.06 6.33
N TRP A 92 -4.93 -12.85 6.88
CA TRP A 92 -5.56 -13.76 7.84
C TRP A 92 -7.01 -14.06 7.48
N SER A 93 -7.52 -15.15 8.02
CA SER A 93 -8.84 -15.69 7.72
C SER A 93 -9.50 -16.22 8.99
N ASN A 94 -10.75 -15.82 9.21
CA ASN A 94 -11.69 -16.47 10.13
C ASN A 94 -12.58 -17.50 9.40
N SER A 95 -12.27 -17.75 8.13
CA SER A 95 -13.03 -18.64 7.26
C SER A 95 -12.45 -20.05 7.22
N PHE A 96 -11.14 -20.16 7.40
CA PHE A 96 -10.32 -21.32 7.16
C PHE A 96 -9.22 -21.41 8.21
N GLY A 97 -8.93 -22.65 8.63
CA GLY A 97 -7.88 -22.96 9.59
C GLY A 97 -8.44 -23.60 10.85
N ALA A 98 -7.74 -23.50 11.98
CA ALA A 98 -8.09 -24.14 13.23
C ALA A 98 -8.30 -23.08 14.34
N GLY A 99 -9.47 -23.12 14.97
CA GLY A 99 -9.79 -22.16 16.02
C GLY A 99 -10.32 -20.85 15.44
N ASP A 100 -9.71 -19.74 15.85
CA ASP A 100 -10.12 -18.39 15.49
C ASP A 100 -9.44 -17.93 14.18
N LEU A 101 -8.70 -16.81 14.19
CA LEU A 101 -8.02 -16.30 13.00
C LEU A 101 -6.77 -17.14 12.69
N ASP A 102 -6.59 -17.56 11.44
CA ASP A 102 -5.35 -18.17 10.98
C ASP A 102 -4.68 -17.34 9.88
N ILE A 103 -3.35 -17.41 9.79
CA ILE A 103 -2.60 -16.84 8.67
C ILE A 103 -3.02 -17.56 7.40
N LEU A 104 -3.44 -16.81 6.36
CA LEU A 104 -3.80 -17.33 5.05
C LEU A 104 -2.81 -16.84 3.99
N LEU A 105 -2.21 -17.79 3.29
CA LEU A 105 -1.32 -17.53 2.15
C LEU A 105 -1.90 -18.12 0.87
N LEU A 106 -2.12 -17.25 -0.13
CA LEU A 106 -2.53 -17.62 -1.48
C LEU A 106 -1.35 -17.55 -2.43
N LYS A 107 -1.21 -18.55 -3.32
CA LYS A 107 -0.35 -18.46 -4.49
C LYS A 107 -1.18 -18.36 -5.74
N LEU A 108 -0.90 -17.34 -6.54
CA LEU A 108 -1.59 -17.02 -7.78
C LEU A 108 -0.66 -17.22 -8.98
N ASP A 109 -1.25 -17.57 -10.12
CA ASP A 109 -0.58 -17.51 -11.43
C ASP A 109 -0.53 -16.07 -11.97
N PRO A 110 0.18 -15.78 -13.08
CA PRO A 110 0.28 -14.42 -13.63
C PRO A 110 -1.06 -13.80 -14.04
N SER A 111 -2.08 -14.63 -14.29
CA SER A 111 -3.44 -14.22 -14.63
C SER A 111 -4.33 -14.05 -13.38
N GLY A 112 -3.77 -14.23 -12.17
CA GLY A 112 -4.49 -14.17 -10.91
C GLY A 112 -5.38 -15.38 -10.66
N ASN A 113 -5.07 -16.56 -11.19
CA ASN A 113 -5.82 -17.77 -10.81
C ASN A 113 -5.15 -18.43 -9.61
N LEU A 114 -5.95 -18.91 -8.66
CA LEU A 114 -5.46 -19.60 -7.47
C LEU A 114 -4.80 -20.92 -7.86
N THR A 115 -3.53 -21.09 -7.46
CA THR A 115 -2.77 -22.33 -7.67
C THR A 115 -2.78 -23.21 -6.42
N TRP A 116 -2.60 -22.59 -5.25
CA TRP A 116 -2.81 -23.21 -3.94
C TRP A 116 -3.11 -22.13 -2.90
N ALA A 117 -3.76 -22.56 -1.81
CA ALA A 117 -4.00 -21.77 -0.61
C ALA A 117 -3.63 -22.62 0.62
N LYS A 118 -3.04 -22.02 1.63
CA LYS A 118 -2.66 -22.69 2.88
C LYS A 118 -2.89 -21.80 4.08
N THR A 119 -3.30 -22.41 5.18
CA THR A 119 -3.38 -21.74 6.47
C THR A 119 -2.33 -22.24 7.45
N TYR A 120 -1.91 -21.35 8.34
CA TYR A 120 -0.94 -21.62 9.40
C TYR A 120 -1.45 -21.02 10.71
N GLY A 121 -1.65 -21.87 11.71
CA GLY A 121 -2.17 -21.44 12.99
C GLY A 121 -2.36 -22.58 13.99
N GLY A 122 -3.03 -22.29 15.09
CA GLY A 122 -3.22 -23.15 16.23
C GLY A 122 -4.68 -23.26 16.66
N THR A 123 -5.01 -22.77 17.85
CA THR A 123 -6.40 -22.74 18.33
C THR A 123 -6.85 -21.33 18.72
N GLY A 124 -5.91 -20.40 18.86
CA GLY A 124 -6.16 -18.98 19.04
C GLY A 124 -6.03 -18.24 17.71
N GLU A 125 -5.73 -16.95 17.80
CA GLU A 125 -5.54 -16.04 16.67
C GLU A 125 -4.09 -15.97 16.20
N GLU A 126 -3.90 -16.09 14.88
CA GLU A 126 -2.67 -15.85 14.14
C GLU A 126 -2.89 -14.83 13.03
N MET A 127 -2.13 -13.75 13.11
CA MET A 127 -2.14 -12.66 12.14
C MET A 127 -0.75 -12.53 11.51
N ALA A 128 -0.68 -12.12 10.24
CA ALA A 128 0.60 -11.85 9.57
C ALA A 128 0.49 -10.64 8.65
N TRP A 129 1.57 -9.87 8.60
CA TRP A 129 1.60 -8.54 7.97
C TRP A 129 2.64 -8.39 6.88
N SER A 130 3.62 -9.30 6.79
CA SER A 130 4.67 -9.21 5.78
C SER A 130 5.09 -10.56 5.23
N ILE A 131 5.23 -10.63 3.90
CA ILE A 131 5.75 -11.78 3.18
C ILE A 131 6.88 -11.38 2.23
N ILE A 132 7.89 -12.25 2.15
CA ILE A 132 8.92 -12.19 1.11
C ILE A 132 9.07 -13.54 0.41
N GLN A 133 9.45 -13.52 -0.87
CA GLN A 133 9.97 -14.71 -1.53
C GLN A 133 11.46 -14.83 -1.20
N THR A 134 11.88 -15.99 -0.70
CA THR A 134 13.28 -16.25 -0.38
C THR A 134 14.06 -16.73 -1.61
N SER A 135 15.38 -16.55 -1.59
CA SER A 135 16.29 -16.91 -2.68
C SER A 135 16.28 -18.40 -3.07
N ASP A 136 15.83 -19.28 -2.17
CA ASP A 136 15.59 -20.70 -2.43
C ASP A 136 14.23 -20.97 -3.14
N GLY A 137 13.50 -19.92 -3.49
CA GLY A 137 12.17 -19.97 -4.12
C GLY A 137 11.01 -20.16 -3.13
N GLY A 138 11.30 -20.36 -1.85
CA GLY A 138 10.31 -20.44 -0.78
C GLY A 138 9.82 -19.07 -0.32
N TYR A 139 9.26 -19.01 0.90
CA TYR A 139 8.73 -17.78 1.47
C TYR A 139 9.16 -17.61 2.93
N ALA A 140 9.24 -16.37 3.39
CA ALA A 140 9.29 -16.06 4.81
C ALA A 140 8.16 -15.08 5.17
N VAL A 141 7.53 -15.29 6.32
CA VAL A 141 6.35 -14.56 6.78
C VAL A 141 6.59 -14.08 8.21
N ALA A 142 6.22 -12.84 8.51
CA ALA A 142 6.22 -12.29 9.87
C ALA A 142 4.80 -11.91 10.31
N GLY A 143 4.52 -12.16 11.59
CA GLY A 143 3.22 -11.98 12.20
C GLY A 143 3.23 -12.07 13.72
N ALA A 144 2.07 -12.34 14.29
CA ALA A 144 1.89 -12.67 15.70
C ALA A 144 0.95 -13.88 15.88
N THR A 145 1.08 -14.53 17.02
CA THR A 145 0.30 -15.71 17.41
C THR A 145 -0.11 -15.62 18.88
N SER A 146 -1.33 -16.05 19.18
CA SER A 146 -1.79 -16.31 20.54
C SER A 146 -1.88 -17.81 20.85
N SER A 147 -1.61 -18.67 19.87
CA SER A 147 -1.55 -20.12 20.05
C SER A 147 -0.20 -20.66 20.52
N PHE A 148 0.90 -19.97 20.19
CA PHE A 148 2.25 -20.51 20.39
C PHE A 148 3.16 -19.56 21.16
N GLY A 149 3.77 -20.11 22.22
CA GLY A 149 4.81 -19.47 23.03
C GLY A 149 4.41 -19.28 24.49
N ALA A 150 5.03 -18.33 25.20
CA ALA A 150 4.84 -18.06 26.63
C ALA A 150 3.98 -16.83 26.97
N GLY A 151 3.63 -16.00 26.00
CA GLY A 151 2.96 -14.70 26.14
C GLY A 151 1.47 -14.72 25.83
N GLN A 152 0.87 -13.53 25.68
CA GLN A 152 -0.51 -13.39 25.18
C GLN A 152 -0.52 -13.41 23.66
N ASP A 153 0.19 -12.44 23.04
CA ASP A 153 0.47 -12.37 21.62
C ASP A 153 1.98 -12.32 21.43
N GLU A 154 2.53 -13.28 20.69
CA GLU A 154 3.96 -13.39 20.44
C GLU A 154 4.30 -13.27 18.95
N PRO A 155 5.41 -12.59 18.59
CA PRO A 155 5.83 -12.49 17.23
C PRO A 155 6.17 -13.88 16.71
N ILE A 156 5.64 -14.22 15.53
CA ILE A 156 5.94 -15.47 14.84
C ILE A 156 6.60 -15.18 13.50
N ILE A 157 7.65 -15.94 13.18
CA ILE A 157 8.25 -15.99 11.85
C ILE A 157 8.10 -17.39 11.30
N LEU A 158 7.57 -17.51 10.09
CA LEU A 158 7.46 -18.75 9.35
C LEU A 158 8.46 -18.76 8.20
N LYS A 159 9.19 -19.85 8.01
CA LYS A 159 9.88 -20.17 6.76
C LYS A 159 9.17 -21.30 6.07
N LEU A 160 8.88 -21.09 4.79
CA LEU A 160 8.15 -22.00 3.93
C LEU A 160 9.01 -22.43 2.75
N ASP A 161 8.74 -23.61 2.22
CA ASP A 161 9.28 -24.09 0.95
C ASP A 161 8.51 -23.47 -0.25
N PRO A 162 8.96 -23.67 -1.51
CA PRO A 162 8.28 -23.11 -2.68
C PRO A 162 6.82 -23.57 -2.88
N SER A 163 6.45 -24.71 -2.28
CA SER A 163 5.08 -25.25 -2.30
C SER A 163 4.27 -24.77 -1.09
N GLY A 164 4.79 -23.86 -0.26
CA GLY A 164 4.17 -23.38 0.96
C GLY A 164 4.16 -24.42 2.08
N ASN A 165 5.01 -25.44 2.08
CA ASN A 165 5.12 -26.32 3.26
C ASN A 165 6.01 -25.65 4.31
N LEU A 166 5.62 -25.76 5.57
CA LEU A 166 6.39 -25.22 6.69
C LEU A 166 7.76 -25.93 6.80
N ILE A 167 8.84 -25.15 6.77
CA ILE A 167 10.20 -25.60 7.04
C ILE A 167 10.51 -25.42 8.52
N TRP A 168 10.30 -24.21 9.03
CA TRP A 168 10.43 -23.91 10.45
C TRP A 168 9.53 -22.74 10.84
N ALA A 169 9.18 -22.68 12.12
CA ALA A 169 8.59 -21.52 12.75
C ALA A 169 9.36 -21.16 14.03
N ARG A 170 9.35 -19.88 14.37
CA ARG A 170 10.01 -19.34 15.56
C ARG A 170 9.09 -18.32 16.19
N THR A 171 8.88 -18.42 17.50
CA THR A 171 8.27 -17.35 18.28
C THR A 171 9.33 -16.56 19.00
N TYR A 172 9.05 -15.28 19.16
CA TYR A 172 9.89 -14.31 19.84
C TYR A 172 9.04 -13.59 20.89
N GLY A 173 9.61 -12.68 21.66
CA GLY A 173 8.88 -11.96 22.70
C GLY A 173 9.06 -12.53 24.11
N GLY A 174 8.21 -12.06 25.02
CA GLY A 174 8.20 -12.40 26.45
C GLY A 174 6.77 -12.56 26.97
N THR A 175 6.50 -12.09 28.19
CA THR A 175 5.19 -12.27 28.84
C THR A 175 4.13 -11.25 28.44
N GLY A 176 4.53 -10.16 27.77
CA GLY A 176 3.65 -9.11 27.25
C GLY A 176 3.08 -9.43 25.87
N GLY A 177 2.45 -8.44 25.25
CA GLY A 177 2.05 -8.47 23.84
C GLY A 177 3.17 -7.94 22.96
N ASP A 178 3.58 -8.72 21.98
CA ASP A 178 4.73 -8.49 21.13
C ASP A 178 4.34 -8.82 19.67
N TYR A 179 4.87 -8.11 18.67
CA TYR A 179 4.46 -8.29 17.27
C TYR A 179 5.62 -8.06 16.30
N PHE A 180 5.62 -8.75 15.15
CA PHE A 180 6.45 -8.39 13.99
C PHE A 180 5.60 -7.99 12.80
N TRP A 181 5.86 -6.79 12.29
CA TRP A 181 5.14 -6.18 11.17
C TRP A 181 5.88 -6.36 9.85
N SER A 182 7.20 -6.55 9.87
CA SER A 182 8.01 -6.65 8.65
C SER A 182 9.09 -7.73 8.74
N ILE A 183 9.40 -8.35 7.61
CA ILE A 183 10.53 -9.26 7.45
C ILE A 183 11.25 -9.04 6.11
N ILE A 184 12.58 -9.18 6.13
CA ILE A 184 13.43 -9.22 4.94
C ILE A 184 14.39 -10.40 4.98
N GLN A 185 14.80 -10.89 3.80
CA GLN A 185 15.93 -11.80 3.67
C GLN A 185 17.20 -10.94 3.51
N THR A 186 18.19 -11.21 4.34
CA THR A 186 19.47 -10.50 4.28
C THR A 186 20.39 -11.09 3.22
N GLY A 187 21.39 -10.31 2.78
CA GLY A 187 22.32 -10.69 1.71
C GLY A 187 23.17 -11.93 1.99
N ASP A 188 23.30 -12.34 3.26
CA ASP A 188 23.95 -13.59 3.68
C ASP A 188 22.98 -14.79 3.78
N GLY A 189 21.73 -14.61 3.36
CA GLY A 189 20.70 -15.65 3.33
C GLY A 189 19.89 -15.80 4.63
N GLY A 190 20.26 -15.08 5.70
CA GLY A 190 19.48 -14.98 6.94
C GLY A 190 18.26 -14.05 6.82
N PHE A 191 17.72 -13.63 7.97
CA PHE A 191 16.53 -12.77 8.03
C PHE A 191 16.68 -11.61 9.01
N ALA A 192 15.97 -10.52 8.77
CA ALA A 192 15.74 -9.48 9.77
C ALA A 192 14.24 -9.21 9.88
N ALA A 193 13.72 -9.10 11.11
CA ALA A 193 12.31 -8.86 11.38
C ALA A 193 12.12 -7.72 12.38
N ALA A 194 11.20 -6.82 12.07
CA ALA A 194 10.95 -5.59 12.80
C ALA A 194 9.52 -5.54 13.35
N GLY A 195 9.38 -4.95 14.53
CA GLY A 195 8.09 -4.73 15.16
C GLY A 195 8.22 -4.04 16.51
N PHE A 196 7.43 -4.45 17.50
CA PHE A 196 7.51 -3.88 18.85
C PHE A 196 7.34 -4.95 19.92
N THR A 197 7.69 -4.58 21.14
CA THR A 197 7.53 -5.41 22.32
C THR A 197 7.04 -4.60 23.52
N THR A 198 6.18 -5.19 24.33
CA THR A 198 5.83 -4.67 25.67
C THR A 198 6.48 -5.49 26.79
N SER A 199 7.24 -6.52 26.42
CA SER A 199 7.89 -7.46 27.33
C SER A 199 9.26 -6.99 27.85
N PHE A 200 9.97 -6.19 27.07
CA PHE A 200 11.33 -5.75 27.39
C PHE A 200 11.64 -4.39 26.75
N GLY A 201 12.63 -3.68 27.29
CA GLY A 201 12.97 -2.33 26.86
C GLY A 201 12.88 -1.33 28.00
N ALA A 202 12.87 -0.04 27.67
CA ALA A 202 12.89 1.05 28.66
C ALA A 202 11.52 1.65 28.95
N GLY A 203 10.52 1.36 28.11
CA GLY A 203 9.22 2.01 28.14
C GLY A 203 8.02 1.06 28.23
N SER A 204 6.86 1.59 27.86
CA SER A 204 5.61 0.82 27.81
C SER A 204 5.56 -0.11 26.59
N SER A 205 6.23 0.31 25.51
CA SER A 205 6.48 -0.48 24.31
C SER A 205 7.78 0.01 23.69
N ASP A 206 8.65 -0.88 23.27
CA ASP A 206 9.88 -0.50 22.56
C ASP A 206 9.93 -1.14 21.16
N ALA A 207 10.56 -0.45 20.22
CA ALA A 207 10.79 -0.96 18.88
C ALA A 207 11.70 -2.18 18.97
N LEU A 208 11.35 -3.30 18.33
CA LEU A 208 12.10 -4.55 18.36
C LEU A 208 12.61 -4.90 16.96
N LEU A 209 13.93 -5.11 16.84
CA LEU A 209 14.55 -5.67 15.64
C LEU A 209 15.31 -6.95 15.98
N VAL A 210 15.09 -7.98 15.19
CA VAL A 210 15.72 -9.29 15.36
C VAL A 210 16.44 -9.71 14.09
N ARG A 211 17.67 -10.18 14.23
CA ARG A 211 18.51 -10.71 13.17
C ARG A 211 18.67 -12.22 13.35
N LEU A 212 18.43 -12.97 12.28
CA LEU A 212 18.44 -14.43 12.26
C LEU A 212 19.38 -15.00 11.21
N ASP A 213 19.98 -16.15 11.49
CA ASP A 213 20.64 -16.94 10.45
C ASP A 213 19.62 -17.61 9.50
N GLN A 214 20.12 -18.31 8.47
CA GLN A 214 19.28 -19.00 7.50
C GLN A 214 18.40 -20.12 8.11
N SER A 215 18.81 -20.66 9.27
CA SER A 215 18.08 -21.70 10.01
C SER A 215 17.09 -21.11 11.02
N GLY A 216 16.92 -19.78 11.04
CA GLY A 216 16.05 -19.08 11.97
C GLY A 216 16.61 -19.01 13.40
N ASN A 217 17.92 -19.22 13.60
CA ASN A 217 18.53 -19.00 14.92
C ASN A 217 18.84 -17.51 15.09
N THR A 218 18.57 -16.98 16.28
CA THR A 218 18.85 -15.58 16.61
C THR A 218 20.35 -15.31 16.63
N ILE A 219 20.79 -14.39 15.77
CA ILE A 219 22.14 -13.82 15.79
C ILE A 219 22.19 -12.72 16.85
N TRP A 220 21.24 -11.79 16.79
CA TRP A 220 21.03 -10.78 17.81
C TRP A 220 19.58 -10.30 17.80
N ALA A 221 19.15 -9.74 18.93
CA ALA A 221 17.89 -9.05 19.09
C ALA A 221 18.13 -7.77 19.89
N LYS A 222 17.51 -6.67 19.47
CA LYS A 222 17.70 -5.37 20.10
C LYS A 222 16.40 -4.59 20.18
N THR A 223 16.22 -3.87 21.28
CA THR A 223 15.18 -2.85 21.38
C THR A 223 15.73 -1.45 21.20
N TYR A 224 14.88 -0.55 20.71
CA TYR A 224 15.16 0.88 20.59
C TYR A 224 13.94 1.68 21.06
N GLY A 225 14.13 2.61 21.99
CA GLY A 225 13.00 3.40 22.49
C GLY A 225 13.34 4.26 23.69
N GLY A 226 12.33 4.93 24.25
CA GLY A 226 12.43 5.74 25.45
C GLY A 226 11.52 5.21 26.56
N THR A 227 10.90 6.10 27.33
CA THR A 227 10.06 5.72 28.48
C THR A 227 8.60 5.46 28.12
N ASN A 228 8.17 5.82 26.91
CA ASN A 228 6.79 5.72 26.46
C ASN A 228 6.63 4.60 25.42
N TYR A 229 5.81 4.80 24.40
CA TYR A 229 5.57 3.84 23.32
C TYR A 229 6.47 4.19 22.13
N ASP A 230 7.24 3.23 21.68
CA ASP A 230 8.11 3.32 20.50
C ASP A 230 7.88 2.09 19.64
N ARG A 231 7.62 2.26 18.35
CA ARG A 231 7.33 1.16 17.43
C ARG A 231 8.03 1.36 16.09
N ILE A 232 8.42 0.24 15.49
CA ILE A 232 8.89 0.19 14.11
C ILE A 232 8.06 -0.81 13.33
N GLU A 233 7.87 -0.53 12.05
CA GLU A 233 7.14 -1.38 11.12
C GLU A 233 8.07 -1.87 10.02
N PRO A 234 8.43 -1.07 8.99
CA PRO A 234 9.27 -1.56 7.92
C PRO A 234 10.74 -1.72 8.36
N VAL A 235 11.40 -2.75 7.82
CA VAL A 235 12.86 -2.91 7.83
C VAL A 235 13.38 -3.08 6.41
N ILE A 236 14.50 -2.42 6.10
CA ILE A 236 15.27 -2.64 4.88
C ILE A 236 16.75 -2.88 5.22
N GLN A 237 17.44 -3.71 4.44
CA GLN A 237 18.89 -3.89 4.55
C GLN A 237 19.60 -2.91 3.60
N THR A 238 20.65 -2.26 4.08
CA THR A 238 21.48 -1.34 3.29
C THR A 238 22.70 -2.08 2.70
N PRO A 239 23.31 -1.58 1.60
CA PRO A 239 24.42 -2.25 0.90
C PRO A 239 25.67 -2.51 1.75
N ASP A 240 25.85 -1.74 2.82
CA ASP A 240 26.92 -1.93 3.81
C ASP A 240 26.63 -3.06 4.82
N GLY A 241 25.50 -3.76 4.66
CA GLY A 241 25.04 -4.83 5.55
C GLY A 241 24.25 -4.35 6.75
N GLY A 242 24.11 -3.03 6.94
CA GLY A 242 23.29 -2.42 7.99
C GLY A 242 21.79 -2.45 7.69
N PHE A 243 21.03 -1.74 8.51
CA PHE A 243 19.56 -1.73 8.44
C PHE A 243 19.00 -0.32 8.58
N VAL A 244 17.87 -0.06 7.94
CA VAL A 244 17.01 1.09 8.24
C VAL A 244 15.65 0.58 8.65
N VAL A 245 15.13 1.14 9.74
CA VAL A 245 13.78 0.89 10.24
C VAL A 245 13.05 2.22 10.40
N ALA A 246 11.72 2.18 10.26
CA ALA A 246 10.87 3.35 10.47
C ALA A 246 9.61 2.99 11.26
N GLY A 247 8.92 3.98 11.82
CA GLY A 247 7.68 3.81 12.58
C GLY A 247 7.31 5.10 13.29
N TRP A 248 7.02 5.02 14.59
CA TRP A 248 6.61 6.17 15.41
C TRP A 248 7.10 6.05 16.87
N THR A 249 7.08 7.18 17.57
CA THR A 249 7.52 7.32 18.96
C THR A 249 6.66 8.33 19.72
N GLU A 250 6.26 7.99 20.94
CA GLU A 250 5.75 8.92 21.96
C GLU A 250 6.82 9.37 22.97
N SER A 251 8.05 8.85 22.83
CA SER A 251 9.17 9.14 23.73
C SER A 251 9.98 10.38 23.31
N PHE A 252 9.93 10.75 22.04
CA PHE A 252 10.77 11.77 21.43
C PHE A 252 10.02 12.48 20.31
N GLY A 253 10.31 13.76 20.09
CA GLY A 253 9.74 14.54 18.99
C GLY A 253 8.96 15.76 19.48
N ALA A 254 8.06 16.26 18.64
CA ALA A 254 7.35 17.52 18.82
C ALA A 254 5.87 17.38 19.17
N GLY A 255 5.37 16.22 19.60
CA GLY A 255 3.96 16.11 19.97
C GLY A 255 3.67 14.92 20.85
N SER A 256 2.57 14.23 20.53
CA SER A 256 2.26 12.90 21.01
C SER A 256 3.06 11.88 20.22
N GLU A 257 2.56 11.38 19.09
CA GLU A 257 3.31 10.46 18.22
C GLU A 257 4.11 11.22 17.16
N ASP A 258 5.41 10.97 17.06
CA ASP A 258 6.25 11.49 15.98
C ASP A 258 6.85 10.35 15.15
N ALA A 259 7.04 10.56 13.85
CA ALA A 259 7.59 9.55 12.97
C ALA A 259 9.05 9.27 13.34
N LEU A 260 9.40 8.00 13.58
CA LEU A 260 10.74 7.55 13.96
C LEU A 260 11.44 6.90 12.77
N ILE A 261 12.71 7.23 12.54
CA ILE A 261 13.57 6.53 11.58
C ILE A 261 14.92 6.25 12.24
N ILE A 262 15.41 5.01 12.13
CA ILE A 262 16.67 4.58 12.75
C ILE A 262 17.54 3.90 11.68
N ARG A 263 18.77 4.39 11.49
CA ARG A 263 19.84 3.72 10.75
C ARG A 263 20.74 2.96 11.70
N LEU A 264 20.99 1.71 11.37
CA LEU A 264 21.76 0.76 12.15
C LEU A 264 22.90 0.17 11.31
N ASN A 265 24.00 -0.22 11.96
CA ASN A 265 25.04 -1.03 11.34
C ASN A 265 24.62 -2.52 11.28
N ALA A 266 25.50 -3.39 10.77
CA ALA A 266 25.22 -4.83 10.63
C ALA A 266 25.02 -5.57 11.97
N ASP A 267 25.62 -5.05 13.04
CA ASP A 267 25.50 -5.57 14.40
C ASP A 267 24.27 -5.01 15.14
N GLY A 268 23.48 -4.15 14.48
CA GLY A 268 22.34 -3.46 15.06
C GLY A 268 22.73 -2.32 16.01
N ASP A 269 23.93 -1.77 15.93
CA ASP A 269 24.27 -0.54 16.66
C ASP A 269 23.78 0.68 15.88
N MET A 270 23.27 1.67 16.61
CA MET A 270 22.73 2.89 16.02
C MET A 270 23.82 3.73 15.36
N VAL A 271 23.62 4.03 14.08
CA VAL A 271 24.42 4.99 13.31
C VAL A 271 23.82 6.38 13.47
N TRP A 272 22.50 6.50 13.23
CA TRP A 272 21.73 7.72 13.48
C TRP A 272 20.25 7.39 13.70
N ALA A 273 19.54 8.28 14.39
CA ALA A 273 18.09 8.27 14.48
C ALA A 273 17.53 9.67 14.20
N ARG A 274 16.31 9.74 13.68
CA ARG A 274 15.56 10.98 13.43
C ARG A 274 14.13 10.82 13.89
N THR A 275 13.57 11.88 14.46
CA THR A 275 12.12 12.04 14.49
C THR A 275 11.68 13.13 13.52
N LEU A 276 10.53 12.94 12.89
CA LEU A 276 9.88 13.86 11.96
C LEU A 276 8.44 14.06 12.42
N GLY A 277 7.99 15.31 12.57
CA GLY A 277 6.60 15.55 12.98
C GLY A 277 6.31 16.98 13.40
N GLY A 278 5.09 17.22 13.83
CA GLY A 278 4.58 18.46 14.38
C GLY A 278 3.95 18.26 15.75
N ALA A 279 2.94 19.06 16.06
CA ALA A 279 2.31 19.08 17.39
C ALA A 279 1.27 17.96 17.61
N SER A 280 0.90 17.24 16.55
CA SER A 280 -0.08 16.16 16.52
C SER A 280 0.60 14.86 16.08
N ASP A 281 -0.18 13.79 15.94
CA ASP A 281 0.35 12.47 15.60
C ASP A 281 0.91 12.39 14.17
N ASP A 282 2.09 11.79 14.03
CA ASP A 282 2.82 11.58 12.79
C ASP A 282 3.49 10.20 12.82
N TRP A 283 3.29 9.37 11.80
CA TRP A 283 3.89 8.02 11.77
C TRP A 283 4.25 7.57 10.37
N LEU A 284 5.19 6.62 10.28
CA LEU A 284 5.63 6.01 9.01
C LEU A 284 5.25 4.55 8.94
N ARG A 285 4.78 4.13 7.76
CA ARG A 285 4.38 2.75 7.45
C ARG A 285 5.33 2.07 6.47
N SER A 286 6.03 2.84 5.64
CA SER A 286 6.91 2.30 4.61
C SER A 286 8.15 3.17 4.39
N ILE A 287 9.28 2.51 4.14
CA ILE A 287 10.56 3.15 3.82
C ILE A 287 11.31 2.30 2.80
N VAL A 288 11.94 2.96 1.82
CA VAL A 288 12.77 2.31 0.79
C VAL A 288 14.07 3.08 0.59
N GLN A 289 15.16 2.36 0.31
CA GLN A 289 16.40 3.02 -0.10
C GLN A 289 16.30 3.44 -1.56
N THR A 290 16.65 4.69 -1.86
CA THR A 290 16.65 5.23 -3.22
C THR A 290 17.99 4.98 -3.91
N THR A 291 17.98 4.90 -5.24
CA THR A 291 19.15 4.66 -6.09
C THR A 291 20.30 5.66 -5.96
N ASP A 292 20.06 6.83 -5.37
CA ASP A 292 21.08 7.83 -5.03
C ASP A 292 21.69 7.64 -3.62
N GLY A 293 21.32 6.56 -2.92
CA GLY A 293 21.82 6.18 -1.60
C GLY A 293 20.99 6.70 -0.43
N GLY A 294 20.08 7.65 -0.66
CA GLY A 294 19.15 8.19 0.35
C GLY A 294 17.96 7.25 0.62
N PHE A 295 16.93 7.80 1.26
CA PHE A 295 15.73 7.05 1.65
C PHE A 295 14.46 7.81 1.26
N ALA A 296 13.45 7.10 0.78
CA ALA A 296 12.10 7.63 0.60
C ALA A 296 11.14 6.93 1.58
N PHE A 297 10.19 7.67 2.13
CA PHE A 297 9.25 7.16 3.12
C PHE A 297 7.80 7.55 2.78
N ALA A 298 6.85 6.78 3.29
CA ALA A 298 5.43 7.11 3.32
C ALA A 298 4.80 6.71 4.65
N GLY A 299 3.77 7.46 5.04
CA GLY A 299 3.00 7.26 6.26
C GLY A 299 1.84 8.26 6.32
N THR A 300 1.52 8.71 7.53
CA THR A 300 0.41 9.63 7.79
C THR A 300 0.85 10.74 8.74
N THR A 301 0.24 11.91 8.58
CA THR A 301 0.42 13.07 9.46
C THR A 301 -0.94 13.65 9.83
N MET A 302 -1.11 14.01 11.10
CA MET A 302 -2.18 14.88 11.60
C MET A 302 -1.68 16.30 11.90
N SER A 303 -0.38 16.55 11.67
CA SER A 303 0.30 17.81 11.94
C SER A 303 0.32 18.74 10.73
N PHE A 304 0.27 18.19 9.52
CA PHE A 304 0.42 18.92 8.26
C PHE A 304 -0.67 18.50 7.27
N GLY A 305 -0.98 19.37 6.31
CA GLY A 305 -2.05 19.14 5.35
C GLY A 305 -3.36 19.81 5.76
N ILE A 306 -4.46 19.42 5.13
CA ILE A 306 -5.75 20.10 5.25
C ILE A 306 -6.75 19.11 5.82
N GLY A 307 -7.16 19.26 7.08
CA GLY A 307 -8.22 18.42 7.64
C GLY A 307 -7.69 17.56 8.78
N GLN A 308 -7.85 16.24 8.66
CA GLN A 308 -7.55 15.28 9.72
C GLN A 308 -6.23 14.56 9.48
N GLU A 309 -6.26 13.38 8.86
CA GLU A 309 -5.07 12.59 8.51
C GLU A 309 -4.75 12.81 7.03
N ASP A 310 -3.49 13.12 6.72
CA ASP A 310 -2.98 13.27 5.35
C ASP A 310 -1.81 12.31 5.11
N TYR A 311 -1.59 11.91 3.85
CA TYR A 311 -0.40 11.14 3.48
C TYR A 311 0.84 11.95 3.81
N PHE A 312 1.79 11.34 4.49
CA PHE A 312 3.08 11.95 4.77
C PHE A 312 4.17 11.26 3.95
N VAL A 313 4.66 11.91 2.89
CA VAL A 313 5.66 11.35 1.98
C VAL A 313 6.88 12.24 1.93
N GLY A 314 8.08 11.66 1.99
CA GLY A 314 9.30 12.43 1.99
C GLY A 314 10.54 11.68 1.56
N LYS A 315 11.65 12.42 1.55
CA LYS A 315 12.98 11.92 1.18
C LYS A 315 14.06 12.43 2.11
N LEU A 316 14.96 11.52 2.48
CA LEU A 316 16.17 11.76 3.26
C LEU A 316 17.42 11.51 2.40
N ASP A 317 18.53 12.16 2.74
CA ASP A 317 19.86 11.72 2.30
C ASP A 317 20.37 10.53 3.15
N ASP A 318 21.53 9.95 2.79
CA ASP A 318 22.10 8.80 3.50
C ASP A 318 22.52 9.13 4.96
N ALA A 319 22.76 10.40 5.26
CA ALA A 319 23.05 10.89 6.60
C ALA A 319 21.77 11.16 7.44
N GLY A 320 20.59 10.89 6.88
CA GLY A 320 19.30 11.10 7.54
C GLY A 320 18.89 12.58 7.61
N ASN A 321 19.40 13.45 6.73
CA ASN A 321 18.91 14.81 6.62
C ASN A 321 17.69 14.86 5.69
N LEU A 322 16.67 15.61 6.07
CA LEU A 322 15.47 15.82 5.25
C LEU A 322 15.80 16.63 3.99
N VAL A 323 15.53 16.03 2.83
CA VAL A 323 15.68 16.67 1.52
C VAL A 323 14.38 17.37 1.13
N TRP A 324 13.25 16.67 1.28
CA TRP A 324 11.90 17.22 1.10
C TRP A 324 10.86 16.37 1.83
N ALA A 325 9.73 16.97 2.19
CA ALA A 325 8.54 16.30 2.69
C ALA A 325 7.28 16.99 2.14
N ARG A 326 6.22 16.21 1.90
CA ARG A 326 4.98 16.66 1.27
C ARG A 326 3.79 15.94 1.88
N THR A 327 2.65 16.61 1.84
CA THR A 327 1.34 16.03 2.19
C THR A 327 0.44 15.87 0.99
N PHE A 328 -0.37 14.81 1.02
CA PHE A 328 -1.37 14.50 -0.01
C PHE A 328 -2.66 14.04 0.67
N GLY A 329 -3.77 14.61 0.24
CA GLY A 329 -5.06 14.39 0.87
C GLY A 329 -6.01 15.56 0.60
N GLY A 330 -7.19 15.47 1.20
CA GLY A 330 -8.18 16.53 1.29
C GLY A 330 -8.70 16.61 2.72
N THR A 331 -9.88 17.20 2.92
CA THR A 331 -10.39 17.54 4.26
C THR A 331 -10.73 16.35 5.17
N ASP A 332 -10.82 15.14 4.62
CA ASP A 332 -11.15 13.91 5.34
C ASP A 332 -9.88 13.05 5.54
N TYR A 333 -10.00 11.86 6.11
CA TYR A 333 -8.84 11.01 6.42
C TYR A 333 -8.22 10.38 5.15
N ASP A 334 -6.91 10.51 4.99
CA ASP A 334 -6.10 10.01 3.89
C ASP A 334 -4.81 9.38 4.45
N ILE A 335 -4.69 8.05 4.38
CA ILE A 335 -3.66 7.29 5.08
C ILE A 335 -2.69 6.66 4.07
N GLY A 336 -1.39 6.95 4.21
CA GLY A 336 -0.34 6.35 3.41
C GLY A 336 0.20 5.05 4.02
N PHE A 337 0.19 3.95 3.25
CA PHE A 337 0.66 2.64 3.72
C PHE A 337 1.98 2.19 3.11
N SER A 338 2.16 2.39 1.80
CA SER A 338 3.27 1.78 1.06
C SER A 338 3.96 2.79 0.15
N VAL A 339 5.29 2.72 0.06
CA VAL A 339 6.09 3.44 -0.95
C VAL A 339 7.07 2.50 -1.65
N THR A 340 7.28 2.70 -2.95
CA THR A 340 8.32 2.03 -3.71
C THR A 340 9.00 2.97 -4.70
N GLN A 341 10.30 2.82 -4.92
CA GLN A 341 11.00 3.54 -5.97
C GLN A 341 10.72 2.88 -7.31
N THR A 342 10.21 3.65 -8.27
CA THR A 342 9.91 3.15 -9.60
C THR A 342 11.16 3.09 -10.48
N LEU A 343 11.14 2.25 -11.52
CA LEU A 343 12.28 2.08 -12.45
C LEU A 343 12.74 3.37 -13.14
N ASP A 344 11.84 4.34 -13.31
CA ASP A 344 12.15 5.67 -13.85
C ASP A 344 12.70 6.65 -12.79
N ARG A 345 13.05 6.17 -11.60
CA ARG A 345 13.54 6.92 -10.43
C ARG A 345 12.51 7.88 -9.82
N GLY A 346 11.23 7.68 -10.12
CA GLY A 346 10.11 8.26 -9.38
C GLY A 346 9.78 7.47 -8.12
N LEU A 347 8.63 7.78 -7.52
CA LEU A 347 8.06 7.02 -6.39
C LEU A 347 6.62 6.64 -6.72
N ALA A 348 6.19 5.46 -6.30
CA ALA A 348 4.79 5.08 -6.23
C ALA A 348 4.41 4.90 -4.75
N VAL A 349 3.29 5.49 -4.35
CA VAL A 349 2.75 5.47 -2.99
C VAL A 349 1.32 4.95 -3.04
N ALA A 350 0.92 4.12 -2.10
CA ALA A 350 -0.45 3.64 -1.99
C ALA A 350 -0.98 3.75 -0.57
N GLY A 351 -2.30 3.87 -0.48
CA GLY A 351 -3.04 3.63 0.73
C GLY A 351 -4.53 3.92 0.56
N PHE A 352 -5.11 4.55 1.58
CA PHE A 352 -6.53 4.83 1.71
C PHE A 352 -6.83 6.32 1.54
N SER A 353 -7.99 6.67 0.98
CA SER A 353 -8.49 8.04 0.92
C SER A 353 -10.00 8.10 1.11
N ALA A 354 -10.45 8.88 2.09
CA ALA A 354 -11.84 9.30 2.22
C ALA A 354 -12.11 10.63 1.49
N SER A 355 -11.07 11.40 1.19
CA SER A 355 -11.18 12.69 0.51
C SER A 355 -11.43 12.56 -1.00
N PHE A 356 -11.01 11.46 -1.61
CA PHE A 356 -11.12 11.23 -3.05
C PHE A 356 -11.84 9.93 -3.34
N GLY A 357 -12.91 10.00 -4.15
CA GLY A 357 -13.55 8.82 -4.74
C GLY A 357 -14.83 8.32 -4.05
N GLY A 358 -15.06 8.66 -2.78
CA GLY A 358 -16.27 8.27 -2.06
C GLY A 358 -16.00 8.00 -0.59
N VAL A 359 -16.81 7.13 0.03
CA VAL A 359 -16.52 6.63 1.37
C VAL A 359 -15.43 5.57 1.22
N GLU A 360 -14.23 5.89 1.70
CA GLU A 360 -13.18 4.91 1.95
C GLU A 360 -12.62 4.17 0.72
N ASP A 361 -11.92 4.89 -0.19
CA ASP A 361 -11.38 4.33 -1.43
C ASP A 361 -9.85 4.10 -1.39
N CYS A 362 -9.37 3.18 -2.22
CA CYS A 362 -7.94 2.94 -2.40
C CYS A 362 -7.31 4.04 -3.27
N LEU A 363 -6.29 4.76 -2.78
CA LEU A 363 -5.56 5.77 -3.56
C LEU A 363 -4.14 5.29 -3.86
N ILE A 364 -3.77 5.29 -5.15
CA ILE A 364 -2.39 5.06 -5.59
C ILE A 364 -1.89 6.30 -6.33
N LEU A 365 -0.75 6.83 -5.89
CA LEU A 365 -0.04 7.99 -6.42
C LEU A 365 1.27 7.54 -7.06
N LYS A 366 1.57 8.01 -8.27
CA LYS A 366 2.92 7.95 -8.85
C LYS A 366 3.45 9.37 -9.05
N MET A 367 4.59 9.67 -8.45
CA MET A 367 5.25 10.97 -8.43
C MET A 367 6.69 10.89 -8.94
N SER A 368 7.27 12.06 -9.22
CA SER A 368 8.68 12.16 -9.59
C SER A 368 9.61 11.94 -8.38
N GLY A 369 10.92 11.77 -8.64
CA GLY A 369 11.92 11.59 -7.58
C GLY A 369 12.16 12.83 -6.70
N SER A 370 11.70 14.01 -7.13
CA SER A 370 11.64 15.26 -6.36
C SER A 370 10.32 15.43 -5.58
N GLY A 371 9.42 14.43 -5.66
CA GLY A 371 8.10 14.48 -5.04
C GLY A 371 7.08 15.33 -5.79
N ASP A 372 7.40 15.80 -7.00
CA ASP A 372 6.45 16.56 -7.82
C ASP A 372 5.38 15.63 -8.41
N TYR A 373 4.13 16.03 -8.26
CA TYR A 373 2.92 15.36 -8.75
C TYR A 373 1.91 16.41 -9.26
N PRO A 374 1.14 16.18 -10.34
CA PRO A 374 0.32 17.21 -11.00
C PRO A 374 -0.99 17.60 -10.28
N GLY A 375 -1.31 17.01 -9.12
CA GLY A 375 -2.51 17.35 -8.34
C GLY A 375 -2.23 18.27 -7.15
N CYS A 376 -3.16 18.33 -6.20
CA CYS A 376 -2.99 19.08 -4.96
C CYS A 376 -1.87 18.43 -4.13
N VAL A 377 -0.73 19.12 -4.05
CA VAL A 377 0.44 18.71 -3.25
C VAL A 377 0.88 19.91 -2.45
N GLU A 378 0.98 19.74 -1.15
CA GLU A 378 1.52 20.78 -0.28
C GLU A 378 2.90 20.36 0.23
N SER A 379 3.84 21.31 0.21
CA SER A 379 5.12 21.09 0.88
C SER A 379 4.91 21.25 2.38
N CYS A 380 5.38 20.30 3.18
CA CYS A 380 5.36 20.40 4.62
C CYS A 380 6.79 20.52 5.17
N TYR A 381 6.88 21.09 6.37
CA TYR A 381 8.16 21.40 7.03
C TYR A 381 8.14 20.81 8.43
N PRO A 382 8.26 19.47 8.54
CA PRO A 382 8.26 18.81 9.84
C PRO A 382 9.44 19.26 10.68
N SER A 383 9.23 19.29 12.00
CA SER A 383 10.35 19.38 12.94
C SER A 383 11.22 18.13 12.78
N VAL A 384 12.54 18.31 12.77
CA VAL A 384 13.50 17.21 12.65
C VAL A 384 14.35 17.19 13.90
N ASN A 385 14.23 16.12 14.70
CA ASN A 385 14.99 15.98 15.93
C ASN A 385 15.92 14.77 15.89
N VAL A 386 16.97 14.80 16.71
CA VAL A 386 17.89 13.68 16.91
C VAL A 386 17.60 13.06 18.27
N PRO A 387 16.82 11.96 18.35
CA PRO A 387 16.46 11.35 19.61
C PRO A 387 17.65 10.61 20.23
N SER A 388 17.65 10.49 21.55
CA SER A 388 18.61 9.68 22.31
C SER A 388 17.94 8.38 22.76
N LEU A 389 17.92 7.38 21.88
CA LEU A 389 17.25 6.10 22.12
C LEU A 389 18.02 5.25 23.14
N SER A 390 17.28 4.65 24.08
CA SER A 390 17.79 3.55 24.88
C SER A 390 17.88 2.28 24.04
N VAL A 391 18.87 1.43 24.32
CA VAL A 391 19.07 0.17 23.61
C VAL A 391 19.24 -0.96 24.60
N SER A 392 18.48 -2.04 24.41
CA SER A 392 18.63 -3.28 25.18
C SER A 392 18.80 -4.48 24.27
N SER A 393 19.39 -5.57 24.76
CA SER A 393 19.61 -6.81 23.98
C SER A 393 18.95 -8.00 24.69
N PRO A 394 17.62 -8.16 24.53
CA PRO A 394 16.87 -9.24 25.15
C PRO A 394 17.25 -10.59 24.53
N THR A 395 17.09 -11.67 25.30
CA THR A 395 17.11 -13.03 24.76
C THR A 395 15.68 -13.40 24.37
N LEU A 396 15.47 -13.86 23.13
CA LEU A 396 14.14 -14.14 22.60
C LEU A 396 13.89 -15.65 22.44
N GLY A 397 12.62 -15.99 22.19
CA GLY A 397 12.05 -17.34 22.17
C GLY A 397 12.67 -18.35 21.19
N ALA A 398 12.10 -19.56 21.22
CA ALA A 398 12.64 -20.79 20.66
C ALA A 398 11.79 -21.32 19.48
N PRO A 399 12.20 -22.40 18.79
CA PRO A 399 11.40 -23.07 17.77
C PRO A 399 9.98 -23.42 18.22
N CYS A 400 9.00 -23.11 17.36
CA CYS A 400 7.62 -23.57 17.51
C CYS A 400 7.19 -24.39 16.27
N SER A 401 6.02 -25.01 16.33
CA SER A 401 5.47 -25.82 15.25
C SER A 401 3.98 -25.51 15.07
N PRO A 402 3.63 -24.50 14.26
CA PRO A 402 2.25 -24.22 13.93
C PRO A 402 1.62 -25.38 13.16
N SER A 403 0.32 -25.57 13.34
CA SER A 403 -0.42 -26.58 12.62
C SER A 403 -0.63 -26.10 11.18
N VAL A 404 -0.17 -26.90 10.21
CA VAL A 404 -0.46 -26.66 8.79
C VAL A 404 -1.79 -27.34 8.48
N VAL A 405 -2.86 -26.58 8.36
CA VAL A 405 -4.15 -27.12 7.92
C VAL A 405 -4.19 -27.07 6.40
N SER A 406 -3.81 -28.18 5.76
CA SER A 406 -3.96 -28.31 4.31
C SER A 406 -5.44 -28.50 3.97
N GLN A 407 -6.19 -27.41 3.78
CA GLN A 407 -7.48 -27.53 3.14
C GLN A 407 -7.26 -27.65 1.63
N THR A 408 -7.48 -28.85 1.07
CA THR A 408 -7.89 -28.95 -0.34
C THR A 408 -9.18 -28.16 -0.45
N VAL A 409 -9.09 -26.91 -0.90
CA VAL A 409 -10.25 -26.13 -1.29
C VAL A 409 -10.95 -26.97 -2.35
N SER A 410 -12.08 -27.57 -1.98
CA SER A 410 -13.00 -28.07 -2.96
C SER A 410 -13.39 -26.85 -3.76
N VAL A 411 -12.83 -26.77 -4.97
CA VAL A 411 -13.43 -25.96 -6.02
C VAL A 411 -14.77 -26.63 -6.27
N ALA A 412 -15.78 -26.30 -5.46
CA ALA A 412 -17.11 -26.15 -6.02
C ALA A 412 -16.84 -25.26 -7.22
N ALA A 413 -16.99 -25.82 -8.41
CA ALA A 413 -16.88 -25.09 -9.65
C ALA A 413 -17.65 -23.80 -9.40
N LEU A 414 -16.93 -22.69 -9.24
CA LEU A 414 -17.54 -21.39 -9.14
C LEU A 414 -18.26 -21.30 -10.47
N SER A 415 -19.58 -21.46 -10.44
CA SER A 415 -20.43 -21.11 -11.56
C SER A 415 -20.33 -19.60 -11.64
N TYR A 416 -19.25 -19.11 -12.25
CA TYR A 416 -19.15 -17.74 -12.68
C TYR A 416 -20.25 -17.53 -13.71
N SER A 417 -21.38 -16.99 -13.29
CA SER A 417 -21.88 -15.85 -14.04
C SER A 417 -20.91 -14.71 -13.74
N LEU A 418 -20.22 -14.18 -14.75
CA LEU A 418 -19.71 -12.82 -14.69
C LEU A 418 -20.91 -11.93 -14.31
N LEU A 419 -21.04 -11.57 -13.03
CA LEU A 419 -21.84 -10.45 -12.62
C LEU A 419 -20.88 -9.38 -12.13
N ASP A 420 -20.91 -8.28 -12.89
CA ASP A 420 -20.47 -6.94 -12.54
C ASP A 420 -18.95 -6.68 -12.47
N VAL A 421 -18.43 -6.32 -13.65
CA VAL A 421 -17.38 -5.31 -13.79
C VAL A 421 -17.92 -4.02 -13.16
N CYS A 422 -17.32 -3.51 -12.08
CA CYS A 422 -17.64 -2.18 -11.59
C CYS A 422 -17.44 -1.16 -12.74
N PRO A 423 -18.50 -0.46 -13.21
CA PRO A 423 -18.33 0.61 -14.16
C PRO A 423 -17.57 1.76 -13.46
N PRO A 424 -16.52 2.34 -14.06
CA PRO A 424 -15.87 3.51 -13.48
C PRO A 424 -16.84 4.69 -13.50
N ALA A 425 -17.21 5.20 -12.33
CA ALA A 425 -17.95 6.45 -12.18
C ALA A 425 -16.94 7.59 -11.98
N TYR A 426 -16.92 8.56 -12.91
CA TYR A 426 -16.19 9.81 -12.71
C TYR A 426 -17.17 10.98 -12.77
N GLU A 427 -17.12 11.83 -11.76
CA GLU A 427 -17.82 13.12 -11.67
C GLU A 427 -16.87 14.24 -12.13
N VAL A 428 -17.39 15.20 -12.92
CA VAL A 428 -16.62 16.33 -13.47
C VAL A 428 -16.89 17.57 -12.62
N LYS A 429 -15.85 18.27 -12.16
CA LYS A 429 -15.93 19.65 -11.66
C LYS A 429 -15.17 20.59 -12.61
N GLU A 430 -15.78 21.74 -12.91
CA GLU A 430 -15.25 22.77 -13.82
C GLU A 430 -14.33 23.77 -13.11
N ASP A 431 -13.19 24.09 -13.75
CA ASP A 431 -12.34 25.24 -13.43
C ASP A 431 -12.61 26.42 -14.39
N ASN A 432 -13.68 27.18 -14.15
CA ASN A 432 -13.80 28.65 -14.30
C ASN A 432 -15.25 29.10 -14.57
N PRO A 433 -15.95 29.72 -13.59
CA PRO A 433 -17.28 30.29 -13.79
C PRO A 433 -17.22 31.68 -14.45
N GLY A 434 -16.65 31.78 -15.66
CA GLY A 434 -16.53 33.09 -16.34
C GLY A 434 -16.03 33.13 -17.78
N SER A 435 -15.58 32.04 -18.39
CA SER A 435 -15.13 32.06 -19.80
C SER A 435 -16.31 31.85 -20.77
N ILE A 436 -17.05 32.92 -21.06
CA ILE A 436 -18.08 32.90 -22.11
C ILE A 436 -17.37 32.94 -23.46
N ARG A 437 -17.19 31.79 -24.12
CA ARG A 437 -17.04 31.80 -25.58
C ARG A 437 -18.41 32.12 -26.19
N PRO A 438 -18.53 33.12 -27.08
CA PRO A 438 -19.83 33.48 -27.66
C PRO A 438 -20.33 32.32 -28.53
N GLY A 439 -21.55 31.85 -28.26
CA GLY A 439 -22.25 30.91 -29.15
C GLY A 439 -22.32 29.46 -28.68
N VAL A 440 -21.83 29.10 -27.48
CA VAL A 440 -22.09 27.79 -26.88
C VAL A 440 -22.70 27.97 -25.49
N ILE A 441 -23.95 27.54 -25.34
CA ILE A 441 -24.64 27.43 -24.06
C ILE A 441 -24.30 26.06 -23.48
N VAL A 442 -23.68 26.07 -22.31
CA VAL A 442 -23.43 24.88 -21.50
C VAL A 442 -24.41 24.92 -20.34
N SER A 443 -25.14 23.83 -20.12
CA SER A 443 -25.99 23.68 -18.95
C SER A 443 -25.81 22.31 -18.35
N ILE A 444 -25.45 22.32 -17.07
CA ILE A 444 -25.41 21.13 -16.23
C ILE A 444 -26.85 20.83 -15.82
N VAL A 445 -27.33 19.63 -16.11
CA VAL A 445 -28.66 19.17 -15.73
C VAL A 445 -28.53 17.86 -14.95
N PRO A 446 -29.50 17.52 -14.07
CA PRO A 446 -29.51 16.21 -13.43
C PRO A 446 -29.43 15.10 -14.49
N GLY A 447 -28.37 14.29 -14.44
CA GLY A 447 -28.12 13.20 -15.39
C GLY A 447 -27.26 13.54 -16.61
N GLY A 448 -26.67 14.74 -16.71
CA GLY A 448 -25.61 15.00 -17.69
C GLY A 448 -25.40 16.45 -18.11
N LEU A 449 -24.77 16.62 -19.27
CA LEU A 449 -24.43 17.90 -19.86
C LEU A 449 -25.31 18.20 -21.08
N VAL A 450 -25.80 19.43 -21.19
CA VAL A 450 -26.43 19.96 -22.40
C VAL A 450 -25.50 20.98 -23.04
N LEU A 451 -25.14 20.72 -24.29
CA LEU A 451 -24.38 21.63 -25.14
C LEU A 451 -25.29 22.11 -26.28
N LEU A 452 -25.47 23.42 -26.40
CA LEU A 452 -26.23 24.02 -27.49
C LEU A 452 -25.41 25.13 -28.13
N SER A 453 -25.34 25.11 -29.46
CA SER A 453 -24.76 26.20 -30.22
C SER A 453 -25.74 26.72 -31.27
N ASP A 454 -25.62 28.00 -31.59
CA ASP A 454 -26.34 28.65 -32.69
C ASP A 454 -25.68 28.42 -34.06
N GLN A 455 -24.57 27.68 -34.12
CA GLN A 455 -23.85 27.26 -35.32
C GLN A 455 -23.38 25.81 -35.20
N ASP A 456 -23.04 25.19 -36.34
CA ASP A 456 -22.33 23.91 -36.31
C ASP A 456 -20.89 24.18 -35.85
N LEU A 457 -20.42 23.44 -34.84
CA LEU A 457 -19.11 23.67 -34.22
C LEU A 457 -18.32 22.38 -34.13
N LEU A 458 -17.06 22.43 -34.59
CA LEU A 458 -16.12 21.35 -34.33
C LEU A 458 -15.74 21.34 -32.84
N VAL A 459 -16.17 20.29 -32.14
CA VAL A 459 -15.82 20.02 -30.74
C VAL A 459 -14.63 19.07 -30.70
N ARG A 460 -13.68 19.37 -29.82
CA ARG A 460 -12.53 18.52 -29.52
C ARG A 460 -12.55 18.18 -28.04
N ILE A 461 -12.57 16.89 -27.73
CA ILE A 461 -12.61 16.37 -26.36
C ILE A 461 -11.21 15.89 -26.02
N TYR A 462 -10.66 16.40 -24.92
CA TYR A 462 -9.34 16.02 -24.43
C TYR A 462 -9.46 15.25 -23.12
N SER A 463 -8.54 14.33 -22.88
CA SER A 463 -8.36 13.68 -21.59
C SER A 463 -7.79 14.65 -20.57
N VAL A 464 -7.86 14.27 -19.29
CA VAL A 464 -7.39 15.09 -18.16
C VAL A 464 -5.90 15.46 -18.27
N ASP A 465 -5.09 14.64 -18.96
CA ASP A 465 -3.67 14.90 -19.27
C ASP A 465 -3.46 15.71 -20.56
N GLY A 466 -4.51 16.29 -21.14
CA GLY A 466 -4.44 17.20 -22.29
C GLY A 466 -4.31 16.54 -23.67
N ARG A 467 -4.53 15.23 -23.79
CA ARG A 467 -4.47 14.51 -25.09
C ARG A 467 -5.83 14.50 -25.78
N LEU A 468 -5.86 14.70 -27.11
CA LEU A 468 -7.11 14.66 -27.88
C LEU A 468 -7.66 13.24 -27.93
N VAL A 469 -8.85 13.02 -27.36
CA VAL A 469 -9.54 11.72 -27.30
C VAL A 469 -10.42 11.54 -28.53
N CYS A 470 -11.24 12.55 -28.86
CA CYS A 470 -12.07 12.52 -30.07
C CYS A 470 -12.44 13.93 -30.56
N SER A 471 -12.86 14.01 -31.82
CA SER A 471 -13.42 15.20 -32.45
C SER A 471 -14.72 14.89 -33.19
N GLY A 472 -15.61 15.87 -33.23
CA GLY A 472 -16.86 15.78 -33.96
C GLY A 472 -17.61 17.10 -34.00
N ASP A 473 -18.59 17.18 -34.89
CA ASP A 473 -19.36 18.40 -35.11
C ASP A 473 -20.58 18.43 -34.20
N LEU A 474 -20.63 19.39 -33.26
CA LEU A 474 -21.84 19.74 -32.52
C LEU A 474 -22.82 20.42 -33.47
N VAL A 475 -23.99 19.82 -33.60
CA VAL A 475 -24.99 20.25 -34.57
C VAL A 475 -25.76 21.47 -34.05
N LYS A 476 -25.88 22.50 -34.89
CA LYS A 476 -26.62 23.73 -34.60
C LYS A 476 -27.99 23.43 -34.00
N GLY A 477 -28.25 24.02 -32.83
CA GLY A 477 -29.52 23.96 -32.12
C GLY A 477 -29.87 22.59 -31.52
N ARG A 478 -28.96 21.62 -31.54
CA ARG A 478 -29.18 20.25 -31.04
C ARG A 478 -28.08 19.84 -30.07
N ASN A 479 -28.45 19.10 -29.03
CA ASN A 479 -27.51 18.45 -28.14
C ASN A 479 -27.03 17.12 -28.77
N GLU A 480 -26.40 17.22 -29.94
CA GLU A 480 -26.00 16.09 -30.79
C GLU A 480 -24.62 16.38 -31.39
N ILE A 481 -23.67 15.45 -31.25
CA ILE A 481 -22.31 15.57 -31.80
C ILE A 481 -22.11 14.43 -32.81
N HIS A 482 -21.76 14.79 -34.06
CA HIS A 482 -21.42 13.83 -35.11
C HIS A 482 -19.92 13.53 -35.06
N LEU A 483 -19.58 12.33 -34.61
CA LEU A 483 -18.19 11.91 -34.44
C LEU A 483 -17.60 11.41 -35.76
N GLU A 484 -16.31 11.70 -35.99
CA GLU A 484 -15.61 11.35 -37.22
C GLU A 484 -15.27 9.84 -37.33
N GLN A 485 -15.42 9.06 -36.24
CA GLN A 485 -15.18 7.60 -36.22
C GLN A 485 -16.22 6.83 -35.39
N GLY A 486 -16.54 5.61 -35.86
CA GLY A 486 -17.74 4.81 -35.53
C GLY A 486 -17.97 4.45 -34.07
N VAL A 487 -18.54 5.38 -33.32
CA VAL A 487 -19.26 5.15 -32.06
C VAL A 487 -20.71 5.57 -32.28
N TYR A 488 -21.67 4.67 -32.03
CA TYR A 488 -23.10 4.96 -32.20
C TYR A 488 -23.67 5.62 -30.94
N LEU A 489 -24.24 6.82 -31.08
CA LEU A 489 -25.17 7.39 -30.10
C LEU A 489 -26.59 6.98 -30.51
N TRP A 490 -27.29 6.19 -29.70
CA TRP A 490 -28.67 5.79 -29.98
C TRP A 490 -29.68 6.80 -29.43
N ASN A 491 -30.68 7.12 -30.25
CA ASN A 491 -31.81 7.97 -29.91
C ASN A 491 -32.97 7.10 -29.38
N ALA A 492 -33.34 7.27 -28.10
CA ALA A 492 -34.50 6.62 -27.51
C ALA A 492 -35.43 7.63 -26.85
N GLY A 493 -36.45 8.05 -27.61
CA GLY A 493 -37.78 8.36 -27.08
C GLY A 493 -37.88 9.49 -26.05
N GLN A 494 -39.09 9.66 -25.51
CA GLN A 494 -39.56 10.94 -24.96
C GLN A 494 -38.90 11.45 -23.66
N TYR A 495 -37.84 10.81 -23.13
CA TYR A 495 -37.12 11.31 -21.96
C TYR A 495 -35.60 11.13 -22.08
N LYS A 496 -34.91 12.22 -21.72
CA LYS A 496 -33.49 12.55 -21.94
C LYS A 496 -32.47 11.51 -21.42
N GLY A 497 -31.34 11.44 -22.14
CA GLY A 497 -30.00 11.64 -21.56
C GLY A 497 -29.25 10.41 -21.03
N LYS A 498 -28.44 9.79 -21.90
CA LYS A 498 -27.16 9.16 -21.52
C LYS A 498 -26.18 9.32 -22.69
N VAL A 499 -24.97 9.81 -22.40
CA VAL A 499 -23.80 9.62 -23.27
C VAL A 499 -22.88 8.70 -22.50
N VAL A 500 -22.74 7.46 -22.98
CA VAL A 500 -21.70 6.55 -22.52
C VAL A 500 -20.63 6.59 -23.61
N VAL A 501 -19.53 7.27 -23.33
CA VAL A 501 -18.31 7.11 -24.11
C VAL A 501 -17.62 5.88 -23.54
N LYS A 502 -17.46 4.84 -24.37
CA LYS A 502 -16.78 3.61 -23.99
C LYS A 502 -15.30 3.70 -24.31
#